data_AF-A0A2I0I842-F1
#
_entry.id   AF-A0A2I0I842-F1
#
_cell.length_a   1.000
_cell.length_b   1.000
_cell.length_c   1.000
_cell.angle_alpha   90.00
_cell.angle_beta   90.00
_cell.angle_gamma   90.00
#
_symmetry.space_group_name_H-M   'P 1'
#
loop_
_entity.id
_entity.type
_entity.pdbx_description
1 polymer ?
#
loop_
_entity_poly.entity_id
_entity_poly.type
_entity_poly.pdbx_seq_one_letter_code
_entity_poly.pdbx_strand_id
1 'polypeptide(L)'
;MGPALDWFITLKGEDIPTWVDLSQKFLDQYCFCAETPPTLLELSTIEMKENQAFEAYATEWRGKAAKHIPSINEIQQVQLFHSTLKGVYYSHLLSHASSFFELIEAGKKLDMGIKLGRIEGPTSKKEGEASKKQAVGSSRRTKDATVSAINPGHQPP
;
A
#
# COMPACT_ATOMS: atom_id res chain seq x y z
N MET A 1 28.19 26.05 24.85
CA MET A 1 27.53 26.72 23.71
C MET A 1 27.08 25.64 22.74
N GLY A 2 26.10 25.91 21.88
CA GLY A 2 25.53 24.89 20.99
C GLY A 2 26.31 24.77 19.67
N PRO A 3 26.24 23.62 18.97
CA PRO A 3 26.98 23.40 17.72
C PRO A 3 26.80 24.50 16.67
N ALA A 4 25.58 25.05 16.54
CA ALA A 4 25.27 26.13 15.61
C ALA A 4 25.97 27.46 15.94
N LEU A 5 26.11 27.77 17.23
CA LEU A 5 26.79 28.99 17.67
C LEU A 5 28.31 28.85 17.53
N ASP A 6 28.84 27.68 17.86
CA ASP A 6 30.26 27.37 17.71
C ASP A 6 30.67 27.45 16.23
N TRP A 7 29.87 26.90 15.32
CA TRP A 7 30.07 27.05 13.87
C TRP A 7 30.01 28.51 13.42
N PHE A 8 28.98 29.27 13.82
CA PHE A 8 28.81 30.66 13.39
C PHE A 8 30.02 31.53 13.75
N ILE A 9 30.62 31.31 14.93
CA ILE A 9 31.82 32.04 15.39
C ILE A 9 33.09 31.69 14.58
N THR A 10 33.12 30.54 13.88
CA THR A 10 34.25 30.18 13.00
C THR A 10 34.21 30.88 11.64
N LEU A 11 33.08 31.49 11.29
CA LEU A 11 32.91 32.18 10.01
C LEU A 11 33.65 33.52 10.00
N LYS A 12 34.32 33.81 8.89
CA LYS A 12 34.93 35.12 8.66
C LYS A 12 33.94 36.04 7.95
N GLY A 13 33.85 37.30 8.40
CA GLY A 13 32.97 38.28 7.77
C GLY A 13 33.29 38.56 6.29
N GLU A 14 34.54 38.38 5.89
CA GLU A 14 35.01 38.53 4.50
C GLU A 14 34.40 37.48 3.56
N ASP A 15 34.10 36.28 4.08
CA ASP A 15 33.52 35.16 3.31
C ASP A 15 31.99 35.22 3.25
N ILE A 16 31.35 36.20 3.92
CA ILE A 16 29.89 36.31 4.08
C ILE A 16 29.45 37.76 3.88
N PRO A 17 29.60 38.31 2.66
CA PRO A 17 29.20 39.68 2.38
C PRO A 17 27.67 39.85 2.36
N THR A 18 26.90 38.78 2.14
CA THR A 18 25.44 38.83 2.08
C THR A 18 24.76 37.77 2.94
N TRP A 19 23.47 38.00 3.22
CA TRP A 19 22.62 37.01 3.86
C TRP A 19 22.50 35.71 3.04
N VAL A 20 22.56 35.82 1.71
CA VAL A 20 22.50 34.64 0.82
C VAL A 20 23.71 33.74 1.07
N ASP A 21 24.92 34.30 1.17
CA ASP A 21 26.15 33.55 1.45
C ASP A 21 26.10 32.85 2.81
N LEU A 22 25.57 33.55 3.84
CA LEU A 22 25.39 32.96 5.17
C LEU A 22 24.40 31.79 5.12
N SER A 23 23.28 31.99 4.44
CA SER A 23 22.23 30.97 4.33
C SER A 23 22.70 29.74 3.55
N GLN A 24 23.49 29.93 2.49
CA GLN A 24 24.06 28.82 1.72
C GLN A 24 25.08 28.05 2.56
N LYS A 25 26.01 28.73 3.25
CA LYS A 25 26.96 28.08 4.17
C LYS A 25 26.25 27.35 5.32
N PHE A 26 25.15 27.90 5.82
CA PHE A 26 24.34 27.24 6.85
C PHE A 26 23.72 25.94 6.30
N LEU A 27 23.13 25.99 5.11
CA LEU A 27 22.60 24.80 4.44
C LEU A 27 23.72 23.79 4.17
N ASP A 28 24.87 24.21 3.65
CA ASP A 28 25.99 23.30 3.39
C ASP A 28 26.50 22.63 4.68
N GLN A 29 26.54 23.38 5.78
CA GLN A 29 26.99 22.88 7.09
C GLN A 29 25.98 21.94 7.76
N TYR A 30 24.68 22.26 7.67
CA TYR A 30 23.63 21.63 8.48
C TYR A 30 22.56 20.90 7.66
N CYS A 31 22.69 20.80 6.33
CA CYS A 31 21.73 20.05 5.50
C CYS A 31 21.58 18.59 5.94
N PHE A 32 22.63 18.03 6.55
CA PHE A 32 22.64 16.66 7.09
C PHE A 32 22.32 16.57 8.59
N CYS A 33 22.11 17.70 9.28
CA CYS A 33 21.59 17.69 10.65
C CYS A 33 20.07 17.53 10.71
N ALA A 34 19.40 17.58 9.55
CA ALA A 34 18.09 16.95 9.40
C ALA A 34 18.27 15.43 9.48
N GLU A 35 17.39 14.76 10.23
CA GLU A 35 17.20 13.31 10.23
C GLU A 35 17.50 12.71 8.84
N THR A 36 18.38 11.69 8.76
CA THR A 36 18.87 11.15 7.48
C THR A 36 17.73 11.02 6.48
N PRO A 37 17.76 11.76 5.36
CA PRO A 37 16.70 11.71 4.36
C PRO A 37 16.44 10.25 3.95
N PRO A 38 15.18 9.81 3.87
CA PRO A 38 14.88 8.44 3.48
C PRO A 38 15.41 8.21 2.06
N THR A 39 16.03 7.07 1.84
CA THR A 39 16.50 6.64 0.51
C THR A 39 15.31 6.22 -0.37
N LEU A 40 15.47 6.26 -1.69
CA LEU A 40 14.46 5.72 -2.61
C LEU A 40 14.15 4.24 -2.34
N LEU A 41 15.15 3.47 -1.91
CA LEU A 41 14.97 2.07 -1.52
C LEU A 41 14.06 1.95 -0.30
N GLU A 42 14.29 2.73 0.76
CA GLU A 42 13.42 2.74 1.94
C GLU A 42 12.00 3.20 1.59
N LEU A 43 11.85 4.19 0.70
CA LEU A 43 10.52 4.61 0.23
C LEU A 43 9.79 3.49 -0.54
N SER A 44 10.51 2.68 -1.31
CA SER A 44 9.93 1.57 -2.09
C SER A 44 9.52 0.36 -1.23
N THR A 45 10.03 0.25 0.00
CA THR A 45 9.76 -0.88 0.92
C THR A 45 8.73 -0.55 1.98
N ILE A 46 8.24 0.70 2.04
CA ILE A 46 7.11 1.05 2.90
C ILE A 46 5.87 0.31 2.38
N GLU A 47 5.26 -0.51 3.22
CA GLU A 47 4.05 -1.26 2.86
C GLU A 47 2.83 -0.74 3.60
N MET A 48 1.68 -0.82 2.93
CA MET A 48 0.39 -0.56 3.57
C MET A 48 0.12 -1.64 4.62
N LYS A 49 -0.23 -1.22 5.84
CA LYS A 49 -0.55 -2.14 6.94
C LYS A 49 -1.90 -2.82 6.70
N GLU A 50 -2.08 -3.99 7.31
CA GLU A 50 -3.37 -4.69 7.26
C GLU A 50 -4.48 -3.80 7.84
N ASN A 51 -5.61 -3.70 7.14
CA ASN A 51 -6.76 -2.86 7.51
C ASN A 51 -6.49 -1.34 7.57
N GLN A 52 -5.33 -0.85 7.12
CA GLN A 52 -5.08 0.57 6.99
C GLN A 52 -5.90 1.15 5.84
N ALA A 53 -6.56 2.30 6.07
CA ALA A 53 -7.21 3.04 5.00
C ALA A 53 -6.18 3.58 4.00
N PHE A 54 -6.48 3.49 2.71
CA PHE A 54 -5.55 3.88 1.65
C PHE A 54 -5.09 5.33 1.76
N GLU A 55 -5.99 6.25 2.09
CA GLU A 55 -5.67 7.68 2.26
C GLU A 55 -4.67 7.93 3.40
N ALA A 56 -4.81 7.21 4.51
CA ALA A 56 -3.88 7.32 5.63
C ALA A 56 -2.50 6.78 5.25
N TYR A 57 -2.46 5.68 4.51
CA TYR A 57 -1.23 5.13 3.95
C TYR A 57 -0.52 6.10 3.00
N ALA A 58 -1.26 6.64 2.03
CA ALA A 58 -0.74 7.59 1.06
C ALA A 58 -0.19 8.87 1.71
N THR A 59 -0.89 9.37 2.74
CA THR A 59 -0.46 10.55 3.49
C THR A 59 0.82 10.27 4.28
N GLU A 60 0.92 9.13 4.97
CA GLU A 60 2.14 8.74 5.71
C GLU A 60 3.32 8.58 4.76
N TRP A 61 3.12 7.87 3.65
CA TRP A 61 4.16 7.65 2.65
C TRP A 61 4.65 8.98 2.06
N ARG A 62 3.73 9.87 1.67
CA ARG A 62 4.10 11.18 1.09
C ARG A 62 4.80 12.08 2.10
N GLY A 63 4.43 12.02 3.37
CA GLY A 63 5.13 12.71 4.45
C GLY A 63 6.59 12.26 4.60
N LYS A 64 6.88 10.98 4.38
CA LYS A 64 8.27 10.46 4.34
C LYS A 64 8.98 10.89 3.05
N ALA A 65 8.33 10.76 1.89
CA ALA A 65 8.90 11.17 0.61
C ALA A 65 9.25 12.67 0.56
N ALA A 66 8.48 13.52 1.24
CA ALA A 66 8.75 14.96 1.35
C ALA A 66 10.08 15.30 2.05
N LYS A 67 10.64 14.38 2.83
CA LYS A 67 11.95 14.55 3.48
C LYS A 67 13.13 14.20 2.56
N HIS A 68 12.88 13.59 1.40
CA HIS A 68 13.95 13.16 0.49
C HIS A 68 14.66 14.37 -0.15
N ILE A 69 16.00 14.29 -0.21
CA ILE A 69 16.86 15.30 -0.82
C ILE A 69 17.73 14.61 -1.88
N PRO A 70 17.74 15.07 -3.14
CA PRO A 70 16.95 16.18 -3.70
C PRO A 70 15.44 15.85 -3.76
N SER A 71 14.57 16.85 -3.83
CA SER A 71 13.12 16.63 -3.84
C SER A 71 12.66 15.72 -4.99
N ILE A 72 11.81 14.75 -4.67
CA ILE A 72 11.20 13.83 -5.65
C ILE A 72 10.03 14.53 -6.34
N ASN A 73 10.03 14.57 -7.68
CA ASN A 73 8.95 15.22 -8.43
C ASN A 73 7.65 14.38 -8.42
N GLU A 74 6.54 14.99 -8.85
CA GLU A 74 5.21 14.35 -8.76
C GLU A 74 5.13 13.01 -9.53
N ILE A 75 5.72 12.94 -10.72
CA ILE A 75 5.72 11.72 -11.55
C ILE A 75 6.47 10.60 -10.84
N GLN A 76 7.64 10.92 -10.29
CA GLN A 76 8.44 9.98 -9.52
C GLN A 76 7.74 9.55 -8.23
N GLN A 77 7.05 10.46 -7.53
CA GLN A 77 6.25 10.11 -6.35
C GLN A 77 5.14 9.11 -6.69
N VAL A 78 4.40 9.36 -7.78
CA VAL A 78 3.34 8.45 -8.25
C VAL A 78 3.90 7.07 -8.60
N GLN A 79 4.99 7.02 -9.37
CA GLN A 79 5.62 5.77 -9.78
C GLN A 79 6.17 4.97 -8.58
N LEU A 80 6.88 5.65 -7.68
CA LEU A 80 7.47 5.01 -6.51
C LEU A 80 6.39 4.53 -5.54
N PHE A 81 5.38 5.34 -5.28
CA PHE A 81 4.24 4.93 -4.46
C PHE A 81 3.50 3.75 -5.08
N HIS A 82 3.24 3.76 -6.39
CA HIS A 82 2.61 2.64 -7.07
C HIS A 82 3.41 1.33 -6.89
N SER A 83 4.75 1.39 -6.89
CA SER A 83 5.62 0.22 -6.67
C SER A 83 5.48 -0.41 -5.28
N THR A 84 5.00 0.34 -4.29
CA THR A 84 4.75 -0.15 -2.93
C THR A 84 3.43 -0.92 -2.79
N LEU A 85 2.51 -0.76 -3.76
CA LEU A 85 1.18 -1.35 -3.69
C LEU A 85 1.25 -2.85 -3.96
N LYS A 86 0.32 -3.59 -3.33
CA LYS A 86 0.20 -5.04 -3.49
C LYS A 86 -1.25 -5.47 -3.72
N GLY A 87 -1.41 -6.66 -4.28
CA GLY A 87 -2.70 -7.32 -4.44
C GLY A 87 -3.71 -6.46 -5.19
N VAL A 88 -4.92 -6.33 -4.61
CA VAL A 88 -6.04 -5.61 -5.23
C VAL A 88 -5.75 -4.13 -5.46
N TYR A 89 -4.94 -3.49 -4.61
CA TYR A 89 -4.54 -2.09 -4.81
C TYR A 89 -3.62 -1.93 -6.00
N TYR A 90 -2.62 -2.80 -6.15
CA TYR A 90 -1.73 -2.78 -7.31
C TYR A 90 -2.49 -3.01 -8.62
N SER A 91 -3.39 -4.02 -8.65
CA SER A 91 -4.09 -4.37 -9.89
C SER A 91 -5.14 -3.33 -10.31
N HIS A 92 -5.89 -2.76 -9.37
CA HIS A 92 -6.95 -1.80 -9.69
C HIS A 92 -6.42 -0.38 -9.89
N LEU A 93 -5.26 -0.04 -9.33
CA LEU A 93 -4.63 1.27 -9.48
C LEU A 93 -3.53 1.29 -10.56
N LEU A 94 -3.46 0.23 -11.39
CA LEU A 94 -2.54 0.12 -12.53
C LEU A 94 -2.79 1.17 -13.63
N SER A 95 -3.90 1.90 -13.56
CA SER A 95 -4.17 3.03 -14.46
C SER A 95 -3.16 4.15 -14.26
N HIS A 96 -2.77 4.82 -15.34
CA HIS A 96 -1.94 6.01 -15.26
C HIS A 96 -2.67 7.14 -14.51
N ALA A 97 -2.31 7.36 -13.24
CA ALA A 97 -2.64 8.58 -12.52
C ALA A 97 -1.67 9.70 -12.93
N SER A 98 -2.19 10.88 -13.24
CA SER A 98 -1.37 12.03 -13.65
C SER A 98 -0.84 12.82 -12.45
N SER A 99 -1.38 12.57 -11.26
CA SER A 99 -0.97 13.19 -10.00
C SER A 99 -1.16 12.26 -8.81
N PHE A 100 -0.49 12.57 -7.69
CA PHE A 100 -0.67 11.83 -6.46
C PHE A 100 -2.08 12.02 -5.87
N PHE A 101 -2.71 13.18 -6.12
CA PHE A 101 -4.10 13.43 -5.71
C PHE A 101 -5.09 12.49 -6.41
N GLU A 102 -4.97 12.32 -7.73
CA GLU A 102 -5.80 11.38 -8.48
C GLU A 102 -5.63 9.94 -7.98
N LEU A 103 -4.40 9.56 -7.63
CA LEU A 103 -4.09 8.25 -7.08
C LEU A 103 -4.77 8.03 -5.71
N ILE A 104 -4.75 9.03 -4.82
CA ILE A 104 -5.46 8.98 -3.53
C ILE A 104 -6.97 8.82 -3.75
N GLU A 105 -7.57 9.60 -4.64
CA GLU A 105 -9.01 9.55 -4.90
C GLU A 105 -9.44 8.21 -5.50
N ALA A 106 -8.64 7.64 -6.41
CA ALA A 106 -8.86 6.31 -6.94
C ALA A 106 -8.77 5.23 -5.83
N GLY A 107 -7.76 5.31 -4.97
CA GLY A 107 -7.61 4.39 -3.84
C GLY A 107 -8.74 4.49 -2.81
N LYS A 108 -9.25 5.69 -2.52
CA LYS A 108 -10.42 5.90 -1.64
C LYS A 108 -11.69 5.26 -2.20
N LYS A 109 -11.90 5.37 -3.51
CA LYS A 109 -13.03 4.71 -4.19
C LYS A 109 -12.90 3.18 -4.14
N LEU A 110 -11.68 2.67 -4.29
CA LEU A 110 -11.38 1.25 -4.14
C LEU A 110 -11.65 0.76 -2.71
N ASP A 111 -11.16 1.46 -1.69
CA ASP A 111 -11.45 1.20 -0.27
C ASP A 111 -12.96 1.09 -0.02
N MET A 112 -13.73 2.02 -0.57
CA MET A 112 -15.19 2.02 -0.45
C MET A 112 -15.82 0.82 -1.17
N GLY A 113 -15.35 0.48 -2.37
CA GLY A 113 -15.80 -0.71 -3.11
C GLY A 113 -15.56 -2.01 -2.34
N ILE A 114 -14.42 -2.11 -1.66
CA ILE A 114 -14.06 -3.24 -0.79
C ILE A 114 -14.98 -3.27 0.44
N LYS A 115 -15.15 -2.15 1.14
CA LYS A 115 -16.03 -2.04 2.33
C LYS A 115 -17.48 -2.39 2.01
N LEU A 116 -17.95 -2.06 0.82
CA LEU A 116 -19.30 -2.38 0.34
C LEU A 116 -19.44 -3.82 -0.19
N GLY A 117 -18.37 -4.63 -0.20
CA GLY A 117 -18.37 -5.99 -0.72
C GLY A 117 -18.56 -6.08 -2.24
N ARG A 118 -18.36 -4.97 -2.97
CA ARG A 118 -18.44 -4.93 -4.44
C ARG A 118 -17.15 -5.38 -5.11
N ILE A 119 -16.04 -5.24 -4.38
CA ILE A 119 -14.71 -5.65 -4.78
C ILE A 119 -14.18 -6.57 -3.69
N GLU A 120 -13.55 -7.68 -4.07
CA GLU A 120 -12.92 -8.58 -3.11
C GLU A 120 -11.76 -7.86 -2.42
N GLY A 121 -11.69 -7.94 -1.08
CA GLY A 121 -10.64 -7.29 -0.32
C GLY A 121 -9.28 -7.96 -0.49
N PRO A 122 -8.19 -7.35 0.04
CA PRO A 122 -6.90 -8.00 0.08
C PRO A 122 -7.02 -9.32 0.83
N THR A 123 -6.71 -10.43 0.16
CA THR A 123 -6.63 -11.73 0.82
C THR A 123 -5.37 -11.73 1.69
N SER A 124 -5.51 -11.54 3.00
CA SER A 124 -4.45 -11.98 3.90
C SER A 124 -4.34 -13.49 3.73
N LYS A 125 -3.12 -14.00 3.50
CA LYS A 125 -2.87 -15.45 3.54
C LYS A 125 -3.12 -15.92 4.98
N LYS A 126 -4.38 -16.09 5.36
CA LYS A 126 -4.76 -16.99 6.42
C LYS A 126 -4.67 -18.40 5.85
N GLU A 127 -3.52 -19.02 6.07
CA GLU A 127 -3.44 -20.47 6.01
C GLU A 127 -4.45 -21.03 7.02
N GLY A 128 -5.54 -21.59 6.48
CA GLY A 128 -6.49 -22.43 7.20
C GLY A 128 -7.47 -21.71 8.12
N GLU A 129 -8.57 -21.21 7.57
CA GLU A 129 -9.84 -21.20 8.30
C GLU A 129 -10.98 -21.52 7.32
N ALA A 130 -11.26 -22.81 7.20
CA ALA A 130 -12.41 -23.32 6.48
C ALA A 130 -13.69 -22.71 7.06
N SER A 131 -14.41 -21.93 6.25
CA SER A 131 -15.79 -21.54 6.58
C SER A 131 -16.70 -22.76 6.53
N LYS A 132 -16.73 -23.50 7.64
CA LYS A 132 -17.75 -24.49 7.93
C LYS A 132 -18.98 -23.77 8.45
N LYS A 133 -19.95 -23.50 7.56
CA LYS A 133 -21.34 -23.25 7.99
C LYS A 133 -22.14 -24.52 7.79
N GLN A 134 -22.36 -25.23 8.89
CA GLN A 134 -23.36 -26.27 9.04
C GLN A 134 -24.76 -25.64 9.00
N ALA A 135 -25.69 -26.29 8.30
CA ALA A 135 -27.10 -26.30 8.68
C ALA A 135 -27.51 -27.77 8.88
N VAL A 136 -27.87 -28.07 10.13
CA VAL A 136 -28.36 -29.37 10.61
C VAL A 136 -29.85 -29.50 10.27
N GLY A 137 -30.26 -30.66 9.76
CA GLY A 137 -31.65 -31.06 9.61
C GLY A 137 -31.77 -32.59 9.62
N SER A 138 -32.26 -33.11 10.75
CA SER A 138 -32.27 -34.50 11.18
C SER A 138 -33.30 -35.42 10.47
N SER A 139 -32.85 -36.61 10.08
CA SER A 139 -33.46 -37.95 10.26
C SER A 139 -34.92 -38.29 9.85
N ARG A 140 -35.00 -39.32 8.99
CA ARG A 140 -35.97 -40.44 8.84
C ARG A 140 -37.41 -40.20 8.36
N ARG A 141 -37.73 -40.82 7.22
CA ARG A 141 -38.92 -41.69 7.10
C ARG A 141 -38.79 -42.72 5.95
N THR A 142 -38.84 -43.99 6.33
CA THR A 142 -38.98 -45.17 5.49
C THR A 142 -40.38 -45.25 4.91
N LYS A 143 -40.54 -45.59 3.61
CA LYS A 143 -41.69 -46.37 3.12
C LYS A 143 -41.40 -47.01 1.75
N ASP A 144 -41.59 -48.32 1.70
CA ASP A 144 -41.46 -49.23 0.55
C ASP A 144 -42.34 -48.88 -0.66
N ALA A 145 -41.86 -49.23 -1.86
CA ALA A 145 -42.70 -49.68 -2.97
C ALA A 145 -41.87 -50.52 -3.97
N THR A 146 -42.32 -51.76 -4.14
CA THR A 146 -41.88 -52.82 -5.05
C THR A 146 -42.08 -52.46 -6.53
N VAL A 147 -41.26 -53.01 -7.44
CA VAL A 147 -41.67 -53.82 -8.62
C VAL A 147 -40.42 -54.21 -9.45
N SER A 148 -40.26 -55.52 -9.64
CA SER A 148 -39.29 -56.17 -10.54
C SER A 148 -39.58 -55.89 -12.01
N ALA A 149 -38.53 -55.79 -12.83
CA ALA A 149 -38.58 -56.15 -14.25
C ALA A 149 -37.26 -56.82 -14.66
N ILE A 150 -37.36 -58.06 -15.09
CA ILE A 150 -36.29 -58.98 -15.48
C ILE A 150 -36.03 -58.80 -16.97
N ASN A 151 -34.76 -58.69 -17.36
CA ASN A 151 -34.32 -58.50 -18.74
C ASN A 151 -34.36 -59.84 -19.51
N PRO A 152 -35.02 -59.97 -20.68
CA PRO A 152 -34.95 -61.16 -21.50
C PRO A 152 -33.83 -61.03 -22.54
N GLY A 153 -32.85 -61.93 -22.49
CA GLY A 153 -31.83 -62.04 -23.53
C GLY A 153 -31.54 -63.50 -23.83
N HIS A 154 -32.25 -64.08 -24.81
CA HIS A 154 -31.87 -65.30 -25.53
C HIS A 154 -32.65 -65.36 -26.84
N GLN A 155 -31.96 -65.42 -28.00
CA GLN A 155 -31.86 -66.65 -28.79
C GLN A 155 -31.07 -66.46 -30.10
N PRO A 156 -30.32 -67.49 -30.53
CA PRO A 156 -29.70 -67.62 -31.85
C PRO A 156 -30.60 -68.45 -32.80
N PRO A 157 -30.13 -68.71 -34.03
CA PRO A 157 -29.60 -70.06 -34.32
C PRO A 157 -28.16 -70.09 -34.82
#